data_AF-G8TDM1-F1
#
_entry.id   AF-G8TDM1-F1
#
_cell.length_a   1.000
_cell.length_b   1.000
_cell.length_c   1.000
_cell.angle_alpha   90.00
_cell.angle_beta   90.00
_cell.angle_gamma   90.00
#
_symmetry.space_group_name_H-M   'P 1'
#
loop_
_entity.id
_entity.type
_entity.pdbx_description
1 polymer ?
#
loop_
_entity_poly.entity_id
_entity_poly.type
_entity_poly.pdbx_seq_one_letter_code
_entity_poly.pdbx_strand_id
1 'polypeptide(L)'
;MRLKNSREDAQLPLHGKGPGGGRNKSLDALRGFAILAMVLSSSIAFCILPAWMYHAQTPPPGHVYTPELPGITWVDLVFPFFLFSMGAAIPLALHKKVKEGSGTAMVLYTAIRRFAGLVFFALFTMHARSMSKEPESWHYVLQLVSFVLLFFQWYIPANTLYKNRWLVIRTLAFAGAGCLLLFLPFKDGNGFSLYRSDIIILVLANMALFGTIVWWFTQNKPAWRIALLPFLMAIILGAKTPGSWNEMVMQWSPAGWMYKFYYLKYLFIIIPGTLAGDWLVADAGSNKPEADELPPQTIKKMAALSVLIIVANVILLLGRHTNLNVTITGCCCAACYFILYQIPQKQLSLIHRFFTAGAYLLLLGLFFEAWEGGIKKDPSTFSYYFVTAGLAFFMLMAFEGLQLTNIGKRIIGYFSNNGRNPMVAYVAGNLLLLPLLHVSGGYELYTGMQKNIAGGVVSGLLFTGIVSIITVVFTKKGWQWKT
;
A
#
# COMPACT_ATOMS: atom_id res chain seq x y z
N MET A 1 -31.46 -42.19 26.43
CA MET A 1 -30.10 -42.76 26.54
C MET A 1 -29.34 -42.43 25.25
N ARG A 2 -28.33 -41.56 25.38
CA ARG A 2 -27.29 -41.08 24.44
C ARG A 2 -27.48 -41.15 22.91
N LEU A 3 -27.66 -39.96 22.34
CA LEU A 3 -27.12 -39.53 21.04
C LEU A 3 -25.58 -39.65 21.03
N LYS A 4 -24.98 -40.12 19.92
CA LYS A 4 -23.55 -39.93 19.65
C LYS A 4 -23.33 -39.56 18.18
N ASN A 5 -22.86 -38.33 18.01
CA ASN A 5 -22.35 -37.71 16.78
C ASN A 5 -21.21 -38.53 16.15
N SER A 6 -21.21 -38.65 14.83
CA SER A 6 -20.00 -38.79 14.02
C SER A 6 -19.97 -37.65 12.99
N ARG A 7 -19.31 -36.54 13.35
CA ARG A 7 -18.83 -35.55 12.40
C ARG A 7 -17.59 -36.14 11.75
N GLU A 8 -17.68 -36.50 10.48
CA GLU A 8 -16.50 -36.70 9.66
C GLU A 8 -15.90 -35.33 9.30
N ASP A 9 -14.64 -35.16 9.67
CA ASP A 9 -13.80 -34.02 9.38
C ASP A 9 -13.58 -33.90 7.87
N ALA A 10 -14.36 -33.05 7.21
CA ALA A 10 -14.04 -32.56 5.87
C ALA A 10 -12.79 -31.65 5.94
N GLN A 11 -11.62 -32.28 5.87
CA GLN A 11 -10.35 -31.59 5.62
C GLN A 11 -10.40 -30.90 4.26
N LEU A 12 -10.70 -29.59 4.29
CA LEU A 12 -10.58 -28.70 3.14
C LEU A 12 -9.12 -28.71 2.63
N PRO A 13 -8.87 -28.99 1.33
CA PRO A 13 -7.53 -29.00 0.78
C PRO A 13 -6.89 -27.61 0.92
N LEU A 14 -5.63 -27.61 1.36
CA LEU A 14 -4.88 -26.43 1.82
C LEU A 14 -4.46 -25.43 0.72
N HIS A 15 -4.79 -25.68 -0.55
CA HIS A 15 -4.57 -24.74 -1.64
C HIS A 15 -5.86 -24.48 -2.43
N GLY A 16 -6.54 -23.39 -2.07
CA GLY A 16 -7.68 -22.89 -2.85
C GLY A 16 -7.23 -22.35 -4.21
N LYS A 17 -7.23 -23.20 -5.24
CA LYS A 17 -7.30 -22.80 -6.65
C LYS A 17 -8.77 -22.49 -6.99
N GLY A 18 -9.17 -21.23 -6.80
CA GLY A 18 -10.40 -20.68 -7.41
C GLY A 18 -10.12 -20.10 -8.80
N PRO A 19 -11.12 -19.97 -9.69
CA PRO A 19 -10.91 -19.58 -11.08
C PRO A 19 -10.65 -18.07 -11.20
N GLY A 20 -9.36 -17.73 -11.20
CA GLY A 20 -8.79 -16.39 -11.37
C GLY A 20 -7.34 -16.47 -10.94
N GLY A 21 -6.40 -16.09 -11.82
CA GLY A 21 -4.95 -16.28 -11.64
C GLY A 21 -4.48 -16.14 -10.18
N GLY A 22 -3.80 -17.18 -9.68
CA GLY A 22 -3.59 -17.45 -8.26
C GLY A 22 -3.19 -16.22 -7.44
N ARG A 23 -4.07 -15.82 -6.53
CA ARG A 23 -3.83 -14.70 -5.61
C ARG A 23 -2.80 -15.10 -4.55
N ASN A 24 -1.69 -14.39 -4.46
CA ASN A 24 -0.72 -14.62 -3.38
C ASN A 24 -1.19 -13.95 -2.07
N LYS A 25 -1.28 -14.75 -0.99
CA LYS A 25 -1.79 -14.30 0.32
C LYS A 25 -0.85 -13.31 1.01
N SER A 26 0.47 -13.50 0.94
CA SER A 26 1.46 -12.60 1.54
C SER A 26 1.41 -11.22 0.90
N LEU A 27 1.25 -11.15 -0.43
CA LEU A 27 1.12 -9.90 -1.14
C LEU A 27 -0.16 -9.14 -0.77
N ASP A 28 -1.30 -9.83 -0.73
CA ASP A 28 -2.55 -9.23 -0.26
C ASP A 28 -2.43 -8.81 1.22
N ALA A 29 -1.70 -9.58 2.05
CA ALA A 29 -1.44 -9.21 3.44
C ALA A 29 -0.52 -8.00 3.58
N LEU A 30 0.50 -7.82 2.73
CA LEU A 30 1.36 -6.63 2.73
C LEU A 30 0.54 -5.38 2.44
N ARG A 31 -0.34 -5.45 1.43
CA ARG A 31 -1.27 -4.35 1.12
C ARG A 31 -2.21 -4.07 2.30
N GLY A 32 -2.74 -5.12 2.91
CA GLY A 32 -3.64 -5.06 4.06
C GLY A 32 -3.00 -4.47 5.31
N PHE A 33 -1.79 -4.90 5.63
CA PHE A 33 -0.99 -4.35 6.72
C PHE A 33 -0.73 -2.86 6.47
N ALA A 34 -0.27 -2.49 5.27
CA ALA A 34 0.02 -1.11 4.93
C ALA A 34 -1.24 -0.21 5.03
N ILE A 35 -2.39 -0.64 4.50
CA ILE A 35 -3.60 0.21 4.59
C ILE A 35 -4.09 0.38 6.03
N LEU A 36 -4.00 -0.66 6.88
CA LEU A 36 -4.37 -0.54 8.29
C LEU A 36 -3.38 0.31 9.08
N ALA A 37 -2.08 0.17 8.82
CA ALA A 37 -1.05 1.02 9.42
C ALA A 37 -1.23 2.50 9.03
N MET A 38 -1.71 2.76 7.80
CA MET A 38 -2.04 4.11 7.34
C MET A 38 -3.19 4.70 8.15
N VAL A 39 -4.27 3.94 8.32
CA VAL A 39 -5.41 4.34 9.17
C VAL A 39 -4.97 4.56 10.61
N LEU A 40 -4.13 3.69 11.16
CA LEU A 40 -3.59 3.83 12.52
C LEU A 40 -2.82 5.12 12.68
N SER A 41 -1.88 5.39 11.78
CA SER A 41 -1.07 6.62 11.83
C SER A 41 -1.89 7.91 11.74
N SER A 42 -3.04 7.87 11.08
CA SER A 42 -3.97 9.01 11.00
C SER A 42 -4.94 9.15 12.17
N SER A 43 -5.07 8.12 13.01
CA SER A 43 -6.09 8.03 14.08
C SER A 43 -5.53 8.01 15.50
N ILE A 44 -4.21 7.87 15.64
CA ILE A 44 -3.51 8.02 16.91
C ILE A 44 -3.57 9.47 17.42
N ALA A 45 -3.55 9.65 18.74
CA ALA A 45 -3.51 10.97 19.34
C ALA A 45 -2.26 11.74 18.90
N PHE A 46 -2.43 13.00 18.54
CA PHE A 46 -1.35 13.90 18.15
C PHE A 46 -0.69 14.54 19.37
N CYS A 47 0.56 14.98 19.19
CA CYS A 47 1.40 15.74 20.12
C CYS A 47 1.80 15.05 21.45
N ILE A 48 1.15 13.98 21.87
CA ILE A 48 1.38 13.36 23.19
C ILE A 48 2.19 12.05 23.16
N LEU A 49 2.20 11.33 22.04
CA LEU A 49 2.93 10.07 21.89
C LEU A 49 4.44 10.30 21.64
N PRO A 50 5.29 9.27 21.81
CA PRO A 50 6.71 9.36 21.48
C PRO A 50 6.98 9.55 19.98
N ALA A 51 8.17 10.06 19.63
CA ALA A 51 8.52 10.42 18.25
C ALA A 51 8.39 9.29 17.22
N TRP A 52 8.64 8.04 17.61
CA TRP A 52 8.53 6.88 16.73
C TRP A 52 7.08 6.58 16.27
N MET A 53 6.07 7.22 16.88
CA MET A 53 4.66 7.09 16.50
C MET A 53 4.22 8.04 15.38
N TYR A 54 5.06 8.98 14.95
CA TYR A 54 4.72 9.98 13.92
C TYR A 54 5.70 9.94 12.75
N HIS A 55 5.49 10.77 11.73
CA HIS A 55 6.50 10.97 10.69
C HIS A 55 7.75 11.61 11.29
N ALA A 56 8.93 11.14 10.87
CA ALA A 56 10.18 11.67 11.39
C ALA A 56 10.30 13.20 11.19
N GLN A 57 9.85 13.73 10.05
CA GLN A 57 9.88 15.17 9.74
C GLN A 57 8.74 15.99 10.37
N THR A 58 7.85 15.38 11.15
CA THR A 58 6.84 16.10 11.96
C THR A 58 6.83 15.54 13.38
N PRO A 59 7.93 15.69 14.13
CA PRO A 59 8.07 15.07 15.44
C PRO A 59 7.16 15.74 16.50
N PRO A 60 6.81 15.00 17.58
CA PRO A 60 6.16 15.58 18.74
C PRO A 60 7.15 16.48 19.52
N PRO A 61 6.65 17.38 20.39
CA PRO A 61 5.24 17.65 20.64
C PRO A 61 4.62 18.56 19.58
N GLY A 62 5.40 19.40 18.91
CA GLY A 62 4.88 20.48 18.06
C GLY A 62 4.23 20.05 16.74
N HIS A 63 4.53 18.85 16.23
CA HIS A 63 4.06 18.40 14.90
C HIS A 63 4.38 19.40 13.77
N VAL A 64 5.42 20.21 13.97
CA VAL A 64 5.89 21.19 13.00
C VAL A 64 6.71 20.46 11.95
N TYR A 65 6.45 20.77 10.69
CA TYR A 65 7.18 20.19 9.57
C TYR A 65 8.62 20.72 9.51
N THR A 66 9.57 19.80 9.68
CA THR A 66 11.01 20.06 9.69
C THR A 66 11.68 19.23 8.59
N PRO A 67 11.77 19.74 7.35
CA PRO A 67 12.25 18.98 6.18
C PRO A 67 13.70 18.50 6.32
N GLU A 68 14.52 19.21 7.11
CA GLU A 68 15.94 18.88 7.28
C GLU A 68 16.18 17.72 8.23
N LEU A 69 15.21 17.34 9.06
CA LEU A 69 15.39 16.31 10.09
C LEU A 69 15.51 14.93 9.45
N PRO A 70 16.69 14.27 9.52
CA PRO A 70 16.86 12.95 8.93
C PRO A 70 16.30 11.87 9.85
N GLY A 71 15.85 10.78 9.25
CA GLY A 71 15.27 9.63 9.93
C GLY A 71 13.98 9.18 9.26
N ILE A 72 13.57 7.97 9.63
CA ILE A 72 12.28 7.38 9.27
C ILE A 72 11.70 6.68 10.49
N THR A 73 10.37 6.62 10.57
CA THR A 73 9.65 5.78 11.52
C THR A 73 8.91 4.66 10.80
N TRP A 74 8.20 3.81 11.55
CA TRP A 74 7.32 2.81 10.93
C TRP A 74 6.23 3.46 10.08
N VAL A 75 5.80 4.67 10.45
CA VAL A 75 4.77 5.43 9.72
C VAL A 75 5.26 5.77 8.30
N ASP A 76 6.56 6.06 8.17
CA ASP A 76 7.19 6.39 6.90
C ASP A 76 7.35 5.18 5.96
N LEU A 77 7.26 3.94 6.48
CA LEU A 77 7.29 2.71 5.68
C LEU A 77 5.95 2.40 5.01
N VAL A 78 4.86 2.89 5.58
CA VAL A 78 3.50 2.48 5.23
C VAL A 78 3.17 2.74 3.77
N PHE A 79 3.41 3.97 3.31
CA PHE A 79 3.09 4.36 1.93
C PHE A 79 3.96 3.62 0.90
N PRO A 80 5.29 3.50 1.06
CA PRO A 80 6.12 2.67 0.21
C PRO A 80 5.71 1.19 0.17
N PHE A 81 5.36 0.58 1.30
CA PHE A 81 4.90 -0.82 1.32
C PHE A 81 3.60 -0.98 0.54
N PHE A 82 2.69 -0.01 0.64
CA PHE A 82 1.47 0.00 -0.15
C PHE A 82 1.78 0.13 -1.65
N LEU A 83 2.64 1.07 -2.06
CA LEU A 83 3.09 1.24 -3.44
C LEU A 83 3.79 -0.01 -3.99
N PHE A 84 4.70 -0.60 -3.24
CA PHE A 84 5.39 -1.83 -3.61
C PHE A 84 4.38 -2.96 -3.86
N SER A 85 3.40 -3.13 -2.96
CA SER A 85 2.35 -4.15 -3.11
C SER A 85 1.44 -3.89 -4.33
N MET A 86 1.28 -2.63 -4.75
CA MET A 86 0.61 -2.27 -6.00
C MET A 86 1.46 -2.66 -7.19
N GLY A 87 2.76 -2.32 -7.20
CA GLY A 87 3.70 -2.71 -8.24
C GLY A 87 3.72 -4.22 -8.45
N ALA A 88 3.82 -4.99 -7.36
CA ALA A 88 3.77 -6.44 -7.41
C ALA A 88 2.43 -7.00 -7.92
N ALA A 89 1.32 -6.29 -7.73
CA ALA A 89 0.03 -6.74 -8.25
C ALA A 89 -0.15 -6.53 -9.76
N ILE A 90 0.64 -5.66 -10.40
CA ILE A 90 0.54 -5.36 -11.84
C ILE A 90 0.80 -6.63 -12.68
N PRO A 91 1.93 -7.34 -12.54
CA PRO A 91 2.16 -8.59 -13.26
C PRO A 91 1.09 -9.64 -12.99
N LEU A 92 0.68 -9.84 -11.73
CA LEU A 92 -0.35 -10.82 -11.37
C LEU A 92 -1.68 -10.54 -12.07
N ALA A 93 -2.08 -9.26 -12.19
CA ALA A 93 -3.32 -8.86 -12.82
C ALA A 93 -3.29 -8.93 -14.35
N LEU A 94 -2.13 -8.67 -14.96
CA LEU A 94 -1.99 -8.59 -16.41
C LEU A 94 -1.50 -9.88 -17.06
N HIS A 95 -0.88 -10.79 -16.32
CA HIS A 95 -0.35 -12.05 -16.86
C HIS A 95 -1.41 -12.88 -17.60
N LYS A 96 -2.67 -12.86 -17.12
CA LYS A 96 -3.78 -13.51 -17.84
C LYS A 96 -4.03 -12.86 -19.20
N LYS A 97 -4.04 -11.51 -19.27
CA LYS A 97 -4.21 -10.76 -20.53
C LYS A 97 -3.08 -11.01 -21.52
N VAL A 98 -1.85 -11.17 -21.01
CA VAL A 98 -0.68 -11.55 -21.82
C VAL A 98 -0.89 -12.93 -22.44
N LYS A 99 -1.28 -13.92 -21.62
CA LYS A 99 -1.56 -15.29 -22.10
C LYS A 99 -2.70 -15.35 -23.12
N GLU A 100 -3.70 -14.48 -22.98
CA GLU A 100 -4.82 -14.35 -23.91
C GLU A 100 -4.49 -13.52 -25.16
N GLY A 101 -3.24 -13.04 -25.33
CA GLY A 101 -2.84 -12.27 -26.51
C GLY A 101 -3.52 -10.90 -26.61
N SER A 102 -3.92 -10.30 -25.49
CA SER A 102 -4.58 -9.00 -25.48
C SER A 102 -3.73 -7.92 -26.16
N GLY A 103 -4.32 -7.15 -27.08
CA GLY A 103 -3.63 -6.05 -27.76
C GLY A 103 -3.25 -4.89 -26.83
N THR A 104 -2.16 -4.19 -27.16
CA THR A 104 -1.64 -3.04 -26.39
C THR A 104 -2.70 -1.96 -26.14
N ALA A 105 -3.52 -1.62 -27.14
CA ALA A 105 -4.58 -0.63 -27.01
C ALA A 105 -5.58 -0.98 -25.90
N MET A 106 -5.95 -2.25 -25.76
CA MET A 106 -6.89 -2.71 -24.73
C MET A 106 -6.28 -2.61 -23.32
N VAL A 107 -4.98 -2.88 -23.18
CA VAL A 107 -4.26 -2.72 -21.92
C VAL A 107 -4.13 -1.26 -21.55
N LEU A 108 -3.76 -0.39 -22.50
CA LEU A 108 -3.69 1.05 -22.30
C LEU A 108 -5.05 1.64 -21.93
N TYR A 109 -6.13 1.25 -22.63
CA TYR A 109 -7.49 1.65 -22.26
C TYR A 109 -7.84 1.23 -20.83
N THR A 110 -7.49 0.00 -20.43
CA THR A 110 -7.71 -0.46 -19.06
C THR A 110 -6.92 0.38 -18.05
N ALA A 111 -5.66 0.72 -18.35
CA ALA A 111 -4.80 1.51 -17.47
C ALA A 111 -5.34 2.96 -17.34
N ILE A 112 -5.71 3.59 -18.45
CA ILE A 112 -6.27 4.95 -18.49
C ILE A 112 -7.61 5.01 -17.76
N ARG A 113 -8.49 4.01 -17.95
CA ARG A 113 -9.77 3.95 -17.23
C ARG A 113 -9.57 3.84 -15.72
N ARG A 114 -8.65 2.99 -15.27
CA ARG A 114 -8.32 2.84 -13.84
C ARG A 114 -7.72 4.12 -13.26
N PHE A 115 -6.87 4.79 -14.03
CA PHE A 115 -6.29 6.08 -13.68
C PHE A 115 -7.37 7.15 -13.51
N ALA A 116 -8.25 7.33 -14.51
CA ALA A 116 -9.36 8.27 -14.43
C ALA A 116 -10.28 7.97 -13.23
N GLY A 117 -10.56 6.69 -12.97
CA GLY A 117 -11.34 6.27 -11.81
C GLY A 117 -10.69 6.62 -10.47
N LEU A 118 -9.37 6.42 -10.33
CA LEU A 118 -8.63 6.80 -9.12
C LEU A 118 -8.49 8.31 -8.96
N VAL A 119 -8.33 9.07 -10.06
CA VAL A 119 -8.32 10.54 -10.03
C VAL A 119 -9.68 11.07 -9.55
N PHE A 120 -10.78 10.55 -10.09
CA PHE A 120 -12.12 10.88 -9.58
C PHE A 120 -12.26 10.51 -8.10
N PHE A 121 -11.82 9.31 -7.71
CA PHE A 121 -11.85 8.88 -6.31
C PHE A 121 -11.04 9.83 -5.40
N ALA A 122 -9.88 10.30 -5.83
CA ALA A 122 -9.04 11.26 -5.11
C ALA A 122 -9.74 12.62 -4.93
N LEU A 123 -10.39 13.11 -5.99
CA LEU A 123 -11.15 14.36 -5.96
C LEU A 123 -12.37 14.23 -5.05
N PHE A 124 -13.21 13.22 -5.28
CA PHE A 124 -14.46 13.04 -4.55
C PHE A 124 -14.22 12.84 -3.06
N THR A 125 -13.27 11.97 -2.67
CA THR A 125 -13.02 11.69 -1.24
C THR A 125 -12.44 12.88 -0.49
N MET A 126 -11.58 13.69 -1.12
CA MET A 126 -11.02 14.90 -0.51
C MET A 126 -12.09 15.96 -0.24
N HIS A 127 -13.03 16.12 -1.17
CA HIS A 127 -14.15 17.04 -1.03
C HIS A 127 -15.18 16.51 -0.02
N ALA A 128 -15.53 15.23 -0.11
CA ALA A 128 -16.50 14.60 0.78
C ALA A 128 -16.06 14.63 2.25
N ARG A 129 -14.76 14.47 2.56
CA ARG A 129 -14.28 14.54 3.94
C ARG A 129 -14.19 15.96 4.51
N SER A 130 -14.26 17.00 3.66
CA SER A 130 -13.94 18.38 4.03
C SER A 130 -15.06 19.36 3.64
N MET A 131 -16.29 19.00 4.02
CA MET A 131 -17.50 19.74 3.65
C MET A 131 -17.59 21.10 4.38
N SER A 132 -17.36 21.21 5.69
CA SER A 132 -17.49 22.51 6.39
C SER A 132 -16.31 22.84 7.32
N LYS A 133 -16.11 24.14 7.58
CA LYS A 133 -15.24 24.65 8.67
C LYS A 133 -15.89 24.40 10.03
N GLU A 134 -17.21 24.60 10.09
CA GLU A 134 -18.05 24.39 11.26
C GLU A 134 -19.14 23.38 10.88
N PRO A 135 -18.85 22.07 11.01
CA PRO A 135 -19.76 21.03 10.58
C PRO A 135 -20.95 20.87 11.53
N GLU A 136 -22.14 21.23 11.05
CA GLU A 136 -23.43 20.84 11.63
C GLU A 136 -23.75 19.35 11.38
N SER A 137 -24.72 18.80 12.12
CA SER A 137 -25.14 17.39 12.07
C SER A 137 -25.43 16.85 10.67
N TRP A 138 -26.02 17.66 9.77
CA TRP A 138 -26.35 17.23 8.41
C TRP A 138 -25.11 17.02 7.52
N HIS A 139 -23.99 17.70 7.79
CA HIS A 139 -22.75 17.47 7.05
C HIS A 139 -22.22 16.05 7.28
N TYR A 140 -22.35 15.51 8.50
CA TYR A 140 -21.99 14.14 8.81
C TYR A 140 -22.92 13.14 8.11
N VAL A 141 -24.22 13.44 8.00
CA VAL A 141 -25.14 12.62 7.20
C VAL A 141 -24.72 12.59 5.73
N LEU A 142 -24.27 13.71 5.17
CA LEU A 142 -23.77 13.74 3.80
C LEU A 142 -22.46 12.98 3.60
N GLN A 143 -21.59 12.94 4.60
CA GLN A 143 -20.40 12.08 4.57
C GLN A 143 -20.80 10.59 4.50
N LEU A 144 -21.83 10.19 5.26
CA LEU A 144 -22.41 8.84 5.17
C LEU A 144 -23.02 8.58 3.78
N VAL A 145 -23.79 9.53 3.24
CA VAL A 145 -24.32 9.44 1.87
C VAL A 145 -23.18 9.31 0.86
N SER A 146 -22.08 10.06 1.04
CA SER A 146 -20.89 9.97 0.18
C SER A 146 -20.26 8.57 0.21
N PHE A 147 -20.18 7.94 1.39
CA PHE A 147 -19.73 6.55 1.50
C PHE A 147 -20.66 5.57 0.76
N VAL A 148 -21.98 5.76 0.86
CA VAL A 148 -22.98 4.95 0.13
C VAL A 148 -22.86 5.16 -1.39
N LEU A 149 -22.64 6.39 -1.86
CA LEU A 149 -22.38 6.68 -3.27
C LEU A 149 -21.12 5.97 -3.76
N LEU A 150 -20.03 6.02 -2.99
CA LEU A 150 -18.80 5.28 -3.31
C LEU A 150 -19.05 3.78 -3.39
N PHE A 151 -19.88 3.22 -2.50
CA PHE A 151 -20.27 1.82 -2.57
C PHE A 151 -20.85 1.47 -3.93
N PHE A 152 -21.87 2.22 -4.38
CA PHE A 152 -22.52 1.97 -5.66
C PHE A 152 -21.64 2.28 -6.87
N GLN A 153 -20.67 3.19 -6.74
CA GLN A 153 -19.71 3.49 -7.80
C GLN A 153 -18.66 2.39 -7.99
N TRP A 154 -18.20 1.75 -6.93
CA TRP A 154 -17.02 0.86 -6.99
C TRP A 154 -17.35 -0.61 -6.76
N TYR A 155 -18.53 -0.94 -6.24
CA TYR A 155 -18.99 -2.31 -6.06
C TYR A 155 -19.08 -3.04 -7.41
N ILE A 156 -18.52 -4.25 -7.44
CA ILE A 156 -18.69 -5.18 -8.55
C ILE A 156 -19.60 -6.32 -8.09
N PRO A 157 -20.80 -6.48 -8.68
CA PRO A 157 -21.70 -7.57 -8.33
C PRO A 157 -21.09 -8.91 -8.73
N ALA A 158 -21.22 -9.89 -7.84
CA ALA A 158 -20.76 -11.26 -8.11
C ALA A 158 -21.62 -11.95 -9.18
N ASN A 159 -22.91 -11.59 -9.25
CA ASN A 159 -23.87 -12.16 -10.19
C ASN A 159 -24.03 -11.27 -11.44
N THR A 160 -23.77 -11.83 -12.61
CA THR A 160 -23.87 -11.14 -13.91
C THR A 160 -25.30 -10.95 -14.40
N LEU A 161 -26.29 -11.66 -13.83
CA LEU A 161 -27.70 -11.59 -14.23
C LEU A 161 -28.28 -10.16 -14.13
N TYR A 162 -27.78 -9.34 -13.22
CA TYR A 162 -28.28 -7.97 -12.98
C TYR A 162 -27.38 -6.87 -13.54
N LYS A 163 -26.49 -7.20 -14.49
CA LYS A 163 -25.46 -6.29 -15.00
C LYS A 163 -26.01 -4.93 -15.47
N ASN A 164 -27.11 -4.92 -16.20
CA ASN A 164 -27.71 -3.67 -16.72
C ASN A 164 -28.30 -2.81 -15.60
N ARG A 165 -28.98 -3.42 -14.62
CA ARG A 165 -29.52 -2.70 -13.45
C ARG A 165 -28.38 -2.07 -12.63
N TRP A 166 -27.30 -2.83 -12.42
CA TRP A 166 -26.12 -2.32 -11.72
C TRP A 166 -25.39 -1.22 -12.49
N LEU A 167 -25.38 -1.27 -13.82
CA LEU A 167 -24.85 -0.18 -14.63
C LEU A 167 -25.66 1.11 -14.42
N VAL A 168 -27.00 1.04 -14.43
CA VAL A 168 -27.86 2.20 -14.15
C VAL A 168 -27.61 2.75 -12.74
N ILE A 169 -27.58 1.88 -11.73
CA ILE A 169 -27.29 2.29 -10.34
C ILE A 169 -25.92 2.97 -10.24
N ARG A 170 -24.90 2.42 -10.90
CA ARG A 170 -23.56 2.98 -10.92
C ARG A 170 -23.54 4.36 -11.57
N THR A 171 -24.22 4.53 -12.70
CA THR A 171 -24.33 5.82 -13.39
C THR A 171 -25.06 6.84 -12.52
N LEU A 172 -26.17 6.45 -11.88
CA LEU A 172 -26.89 7.31 -10.93
C LEU A 172 -26.02 7.70 -9.74
N ALA A 173 -25.19 6.78 -9.24
CA ALA A 173 -24.27 7.07 -8.14
C ALA A 173 -23.14 8.05 -8.55
N PHE A 174 -22.64 7.97 -9.79
CA PHE A 174 -21.72 8.98 -10.33
C PHE A 174 -22.42 10.34 -10.53
N ALA A 175 -23.64 10.35 -11.06
CA ALA A 175 -24.44 11.57 -11.24
C ALA A 175 -24.75 12.24 -9.89
N GLY A 176 -25.16 11.47 -8.88
CA GLY A 176 -25.40 11.94 -7.51
C GLY A 176 -24.14 12.49 -6.86
N ALA A 177 -22.99 11.86 -7.07
CA ALA A 177 -21.71 12.41 -6.61
C ALA A 177 -21.31 13.71 -7.33
N GLY A 178 -21.57 13.80 -8.63
CA GLY A 178 -21.37 15.05 -9.38
C GLY A 178 -22.26 16.18 -8.85
N CYS A 179 -23.54 15.90 -8.61
CA CYS A 179 -24.48 16.83 -7.99
C CYS A 179 -23.97 17.30 -6.61
N LEU A 180 -23.54 16.36 -5.75
CA LEU A 180 -22.98 16.66 -4.44
C LEU A 180 -21.74 17.57 -4.55
N LEU A 181 -20.85 17.33 -5.52
CA LEU A 181 -19.68 18.19 -5.73
C LEU A 181 -20.06 19.61 -6.22
N LEU A 182 -21.16 19.77 -6.95
CA LEU A 182 -21.58 21.08 -7.48
C LEU A 182 -22.27 21.95 -6.42
N PHE A 183 -23.03 21.36 -5.50
CA PHE A 183 -23.93 22.10 -4.61
C PHE A 183 -23.46 22.21 -3.16
N LEU A 184 -22.42 21.50 -2.73
CA LEU A 184 -22.00 21.58 -1.34
C LEU A 184 -21.20 22.85 -1.03
N PRO A 185 -21.52 23.53 0.09
CA PRO A 185 -20.59 24.50 0.65
C PRO A 185 -19.35 23.71 1.07
N PHE A 186 -18.18 24.12 0.60
CA PHE A 186 -16.91 23.51 1.00
C PHE A 186 -16.24 24.36 2.08
N LYS A 187 -15.38 23.73 2.89
CA LYS A 187 -14.65 24.35 4.00
C LYS A 187 -14.04 25.72 3.64
N ASP A 188 -13.50 25.88 2.44
CA ASP A 188 -12.78 27.11 2.07
C ASP A 188 -13.67 28.21 1.50
N GLY A 189 -14.98 27.98 1.35
CA GLY A 189 -15.93 28.90 0.73
C GLY A 189 -15.82 29.00 -0.81
N ASN A 190 -14.72 28.48 -1.38
CA ASN A 190 -14.37 28.61 -2.80
C ASN A 190 -15.02 27.56 -3.73
N GLY A 191 -16.03 26.83 -3.26
CA GLY A 191 -16.67 25.79 -4.08
C GLY A 191 -15.75 24.59 -4.38
N PHE A 192 -16.12 23.82 -5.40
CA PHE A 192 -15.36 22.68 -5.90
C PHE A 192 -14.05 23.13 -6.56
N SER A 193 -12.95 22.42 -6.31
CA SER A 193 -11.66 22.70 -6.95
C SER A 193 -10.97 21.43 -7.43
N LEU A 194 -10.58 21.40 -8.70
CA LEU A 194 -9.77 20.30 -9.26
C LEU A 194 -8.40 20.17 -8.60
N TYR A 195 -7.85 21.25 -8.04
CA TYR A 195 -6.53 21.23 -7.40
C TYR A 195 -6.57 20.77 -5.94
N ARG A 196 -7.78 20.54 -5.40
CA ARG A 196 -8.01 19.99 -4.06
C ARG A 196 -8.29 18.49 -4.14
N SER A 197 -7.25 17.71 -4.36
CA SER A 197 -7.33 16.24 -4.46
C SER A 197 -6.58 15.54 -3.32
N ASP A 198 -6.99 14.33 -2.99
CA ASP A 198 -6.21 13.47 -2.10
C ASP A 198 -4.88 13.08 -2.77
N ILE A 199 -3.78 13.62 -2.24
CA ILE A 199 -2.44 13.44 -2.83
C ILE A 199 -1.99 11.97 -2.82
N ILE A 200 -2.36 11.18 -1.80
CA ILE A 200 -1.97 9.77 -1.68
C ILE A 200 -2.63 8.99 -2.82
N ILE A 201 -3.95 9.13 -2.99
CA ILE A 201 -4.69 8.46 -4.07
C ILE A 201 -4.22 8.97 -5.43
N LEU A 202 -3.90 10.26 -5.58
CA LEU A 202 -3.45 10.80 -6.85
C LEU A 202 -2.09 10.22 -7.27
N VAL A 203 -1.15 10.10 -6.34
CA VAL A 203 0.13 9.41 -6.61
C VAL A 203 -0.13 7.95 -6.97
N LEU A 204 -1.03 7.26 -6.27
CA LEU A 204 -1.42 5.88 -6.57
C LEU A 204 -2.02 5.72 -7.98
N ALA A 205 -2.83 6.68 -8.42
CA ALA A 205 -3.39 6.71 -9.77
C ALA A 205 -2.26 6.76 -10.82
N ASN A 206 -1.33 7.70 -10.64
CA ASN A 206 -0.18 7.88 -11.52
C ASN A 206 0.71 6.62 -11.53
N MET A 207 1.01 6.07 -10.36
CA MET A 207 1.83 4.86 -10.23
C MET A 207 1.18 3.62 -10.85
N ALA A 208 -0.14 3.48 -10.74
CA ALA A 208 -0.87 2.43 -11.42
C ALA A 208 -0.79 2.56 -12.96
N LEU A 209 -0.90 3.79 -13.50
CA LEU A 209 -0.81 4.06 -14.93
C LEU A 209 0.60 3.77 -15.47
N PHE A 210 1.60 4.48 -14.97
CA PHE A 210 2.97 4.39 -15.47
C PHE A 210 3.62 3.04 -15.14
N GLY A 211 3.33 2.47 -13.97
CA GLY A 211 3.77 1.11 -13.64
C GLY A 211 3.22 0.07 -14.61
N THR A 212 1.94 0.21 -15.02
CA THR A 212 1.33 -0.69 -16.02
C THR A 212 1.97 -0.51 -17.40
N ILE A 213 2.17 0.73 -17.85
CA ILE A 213 2.80 1.05 -19.14
C ILE A 213 4.22 0.48 -19.18
N VAL A 214 5.05 0.85 -18.20
CA VAL A 214 6.44 0.41 -18.11
C VAL A 214 6.53 -1.12 -18.07
N TRP A 215 5.72 -1.78 -17.25
CA TRP A 215 5.71 -3.24 -17.20
C TRP A 215 5.24 -3.87 -18.53
N TRP A 216 4.16 -3.37 -19.14
CA TRP A 216 3.62 -3.93 -20.39
C TRP A 216 4.65 -3.94 -21.52
N PHE A 217 5.39 -2.83 -21.69
CA PHE A 217 6.43 -2.72 -22.73
C PHE A 217 7.74 -3.44 -22.37
N THR A 218 7.95 -3.83 -21.10
CA THR A 218 9.17 -4.50 -20.64
C THR A 218 8.93 -5.90 -20.07
N GLN A 219 7.74 -6.46 -20.24
CA GLN A 219 7.30 -7.73 -19.63
C GLN A 219 8.26 -8.90 -19.91
N ASN A 220 8.82 -8.95 -21.13
CA ASN A 220 9.75 -10.00 -21.56
C ASN A 220 11.22 -9.67 -21.26
N LYS A 221 11.53 -8.43 -20.85
CA LYS A 221 12.91 -7.97 -20.65
C LYS A 221 13.02 -7.13 -19.37
N PRO A 222 13.01 -7.76 -18.18
CA PRO A 222 13.02 -7.05 -16.89
C PRO A 222 14.22 -6.13 -16.70
N ALA A 223 15.37 -6.41 -17.33
CA ALA A 223 16.54 -5.53 -17.29
C ALA A 223 16.26 -4.12 -17.85
N TRP A 224 15.47 -4.00 -18.93
CA TRP A 224 15.09 -2.71 -19.50
C TRP A 224 14.20 -1.89 -18.56
N ARG A 225 13.40 -2.57 -17.74
CA ARG A 225 12.59 -1.93 -16.71
C ARG A 225 13.46 -1.25 -15.65
N ILE A 226 14.51 -1.93 -15.22
CA ILE A 226 15.48 -1.41 -14.25
C ILE A 226 16.32 -0.31 -14.88
N ALA A 227 16.71 -0.46 -16.15
CA ALA A 227 17.50 0.52 -16.90
C ALA A 227 16.81 1.89 -17.05
N LEU A 228 15.49 1.97 -16.89
CA LEU A 228 14.74 3.24 -16.85
C LEU A 228 15.04 4.07 -15.60
N LEU A 229 15.37 3.43 -14.47
CA LEU A 229 15.57 4.11 -13.19
C LEU A 229 16.77 5.08 -13.20
N PRO A 230 17.97 4.74 -13.73
CA PRO A 230 19.07 5.69 -13.87
C PRO A 230 18.73 6.94 -14.69
N PHE A 231 17.97 6.83 -15.78
CA PHE A 231 17.55 8.01 -16.56
C PHE A 231 16.61 8.91 -15.75
N LEU A 232 15.64 8.30 -15.04
CA LEU A 232 14.77 9.04 -14.13
C LEU A 232 15.58 9.71 -13.00
N MET A 233 16.59 9.00 -12.46
CA MET A 233 17.51 9.53 -11.45
C MET A 233 18.24 10.75 -11.98
N ALA A 234 18.77 10.68 -13.21
CA ALA A 234 19.46 11.79 -13.86
C ALA A 234 18.54 13.01 -14.08
N ILE A 235 17.27 12.79 -14.43
CA ILE A 235 16.27 13.87 -14.51
C ILE A 235 16.08 14.53 -13.15
N ILE A 236 15.84 13.75 -12.09
CA ILE A 236 15.61 14.28 -10.73
C ILE A 236 16.85 15.01 -10.19
N LEU A 237 18.04 14.45 -10.40
CA LEU A 237 19.30 15.06 -9.94
C LEU A 237 19.63 16.33 -10.71
N GLY A 238 19.51 16.29 -12.04
CA GLY A 238 19.77 17.46 -12.90
C GLY A 238 18.80 18.61 -12.66
N ALA A 239 17.57 18.32 -12.22
CA ALA A 239 16.57 19.33 -11.89
C ALA A 239 16.94 20.20 -10.68
N LYS A 240 17.97 19.82 -9.91
CA LYS A 240 18.53 20.67 -8.86
C LYS A 240 19.35 21.85 -9.42
N THR A 241 19.70 21.82 -10.71
CA THR A 241 20.37 22.92 -11.40
C THR A 241 19.32 23.86 -12.01
N PRO A 242 19.19 25.10 -11.51
CA PRO A 242 18.20 26.06 -12.03
C PRO A 242 18.41 26.34 -13.52
N GLY A 243 17.32 26.43 -14.27
CA GLY A 243 17.34 26.70 -15.72
C GLY A 243 17.71 25.49 -16.59
N SER A 244 17.94 24.32 -16.00
CA SER A 244 18.20 23.08 -16.76
C SER A 244 16.93 22.56 -17.44
N TRP A 245 17.09 21.84 -18.56
CA TRP A 245 15.97 21.15 -19.19
C TRP A 245 15.36 20.08 -18.26
N ASN A 246 16.15 19.53 -17.34
CA ASN A 246 15.70 18.62 -16.30
C ASN A 246 14.69 19.27 -15.35
N GLU A 247 14.94 20.52 -14.92
CA GLU A 247 14.01 21.29 -14.11
C GLU A 247 12.69 21.51 -14.87
N MET A 248 12.77 21.90 -16.15
CA MET A 248 11.59 22.06 -17.01
C MET A 248 10.76 20.78 -17.09
N VAL A 249 11.41 19.62 -17.27
CA VAL A 249 10.73 18.31 -17.28
C VAL A 249 10.12 17.98 -15.93
N MET A 250 10.81 18.25 -14.82
CA MET A 250 10.30 17.98 -13.47
C MET A 250 9.08 18.84 -13.12
N GLN A 251 9.02 20.07 -13.63
CA GLN A 251 7.89 20.99 -13.47
C GLN A 251 6.77 20.74 -14.51
N TRP A 252 7.04 19.95 -15.55
CA TRP A 252 6.07 19.68 -16.62
C TRP A 252 4.83 18.96 -16.08
N SER A 253 3.67 19.52 -16.43
CA SER A 253 2.38 18.95 -16.12
C SER A 253 1.34 19.36 -17.18
N PRO A 254 0.90 18.42 -18.06
CA PRO A 254 -0.17 18.68 -19.01
C PRO A 254 -1.52 18.97 -18.31
N ALA A 255 -1.71 18.46 -17.10
CA ALA A 255 -2.91 18.67 -16.30
C ALA A 255 -2.54 18.67 -14.81
N GLY A 256 -2.21 19.86 -14.28
CA GLY A 256 -1.66 20.07 -12.92
C GLY A 256 -2.48 19.51 -11.77
N TRP A 257 -3.78 19.31 -12.01
CA TRP A 257 -4.73 18.76 -11.05
C TRP A 257 -4.72 17.22 -10.99
N MET A 258 -4.22 16.53 -12.03
CA MET A 258 -4.21 15.06 -12.07
C MET A 258 -2.82 14.43 -12.24
N TYR A 259 -1.85 15.16 -12.79
CA TYR A 259 -0.53 14.64 -13.11
C TYR A 259 0.54 15.68 -12.82
N LYS A 260 1.68 15.22 -12.29
CA LYS A 260 2.93 15.99 -12.25
C LYS A 260 4.07 15.00 -12.52
N PHE A 261 5.05 15.39 -13.35
CA PHE A 261 6.20 14.51 -13.64
C PHE A 261 6.92 14.09 -12.35
N TYR A 262 6.97 14.99 -11.36
CA TYR A 262 7.46 14.73 -10.01
C TYR A 262 6.96 13.42 -9.38
N TYR A 263 5.72 12.99 -9.63
CA TYR A 263 5.20 11.74 -9.07
C TYR A 263 5.95 10.49 -9.55
N LEU A 264 6.61 10.56 -10.71
CA LEU A 264 7.35 9.43 -11.28
C LEU A 264 8.54 8.99 -10.44
N LYS A 265 9.02 9.83 -9.51
CA LYS A 265 10.01 9.43 -8.49
C LYS A 265 9.59 8.18 -7.69
N TYR A 266 8.30 7.86 -7.57
CA TYR A 266 7.86 6.64 -6.89
C TYR A 266 8.02 5.36 -7.74
N LEU A 267 8.46 5.46 -9.00
CA LEU A 267 8.86 4.31 -9.82
C LEU A 267 10.04 3.54 -9.22
N PHE A 268 10.89 4.19 -8.41
CA PHE A 268 11.95 3.52 -7.64
C PHE A 268 11.40 2.49 -6.63
N ILE A 269 10.11 2.55 -6.27
CA ILE A 269 9.43 1.55 -5.43
C ILE A 269 8.57 0.61 -6.29
N ILE A 270 7.85 1.15 -7.28
CA ILE A 270 6.95 0.37 -8.14
C ILE A 270 7.72 -0.65 -8.97
N ILE A 271 8.84 -0.28 -9.58
CA ILE A 271 9.60 -1.16 -10.47
C ILE A 271 10.13 -2.39 -9.71
N PRO A 272 10.80 -2.26 -8.54
CA PRO A 272 11.11 -3.41 -7.70
C PRO A 272 9.89 -4.26 -7.34
N GLY A 273 8.75 -3.62 -7.03
CA GLY A 273 7.48 -4.31 -6.81
C GLY A 273 7.07 -5.17 -8.01
N THR A 274 7.12 -4.62 -9.24
CA THR A 274 6.77 -5.38 -10.44
C THR A 274 7.69 -6.59 -10.68
N LEU A 275 8.97 -6.53 -10.28
CA LEU A 275 9.86 -7.70 -10.33
C LEU A 275 9.41 -8.77 -9.35
N ALA A 276 9.04 -8.38 -8.12
CA ALA A 276 8.46 -9.28 -7.14
C ALA A 276 7.20 -9.97 -7.68
N GLY A 277 6.33 -9.21 -8.36
CA GLY A 277 5.14 -9.73 -9.01
C GLY A 277 5.44 -10.74 -10.11
N ASP A 278 6.42 -10.50 -10.98
CA ASP A 278 6.84 -11.47 -12.01
C ASP A 278 7.32 -12.78 -11.37
N TRP A 279 8.08 -12.70 -10.29
CA TRP A 279 8.58 -13.88 -9.59
C TRP A 279 7.47 -14.65 -8.88
N LEU A 280 6.49 -13.96 -8.30
CA LEU A 280 5.30 -14.58 -7.73
C LEU A 280 4.47 -15.32 -8.78
N VAL A 281 4.33 -14.74 -9.98
CA VAL A 281 3.63 -15.39 -11.10
C VAL A 281 4.40 -16.62 -11.59
N ALA A 282 5.73 -16.50 -11.74
CA ALA A 282 6.58 -17.60 -12.15
C ALA A 282 6.55 -18.76 -11.14
N ASP A 283 6.60 -18.44 -9.85
CA ASP A 283 6.56 -19.43 -8.77
C ASP A 283 5.20 -20.14 -8.71
N ALA A 284 4.09 -19.40 -8.81
CA ALA A 284 2.74 -19.99 -8.85
C ALA A 284 2.47 -20.87 -10.07
N GLY A 285 3.21 -20.68 -11.17
CA GLY A 285 3.15 -21.49 -12.38
C GLY A 285 4.09 -22.70 -12.39
N SER A 286 5.02 -22.77 -11.44
CA SER A 286 5.97 -23.89 -11.35
C SER A 286 5.35 -25.07 -10.59
N ASN A 287 5.21 -26.22 -11.24
CA ASN A 287 4.95 -27.49 -10.54
C ASN A 287 6.29 -27.99 -9.98
N LYS A 288 6.67 -27.50 -8.80
CA LYS A 288 7.87 -27.98 -8.12
C LYS A 288 7.58 -29.33 -7.44
N PRO A 289 8.44 -30.35 -7.61
CA PRO A 289 8.44 -31.52 -6.75
C PRO A 289 8.55 -31.11 -5.28
N GLU A 290 7.92 -31.85 -4.37
CA GLU A 290 7.96 -31.56 -2.92
C GLU A 290 9.40 -31.58 -2.37
N ALA A 291 10.28 -32.40 -2.97
CA ALA A 291 11.71 -32.42 -2.68
C ALA A 291 12.46 -31.14 -3.07
N ASP A 292 11.86 -30.26 -3.88
CA ASP A 292 12.42 -28.97 -4.29
C ASP A 292 11.87 -27.78 -3.47
N GLU A 293 11.08 -28.03 -2.43
CA GLU A 293 10.63 -26.98 -1.52
C GLU A 293 11.64 -26.69 -0.41
N LEU A 294 11.80 -25.41 -0.08
CA LEU A 294 12.64 -24.96 1.03
C LEU A 294 12.13 -25.54 2.37
N PRO A 295 13.02 -26.06 3.23
CA PRO A 295 12.62 -26.55 4.54
C PRO A 295 11.88 -25.48 5.35
N PRO A 296 10.73 -25.79 5.99
CA PRO A 296 9.95 -24.81 6.74
C PRO A 296 10.76 -24.08 7.83
N GLN A 297 11.74 -24.76 8.43
CA GLN A 297 12.62 -24.18 9.44
C GLN A 297 13.52 -23.08 8.85
N THR A 298 14.03 -23.28 7.64
CA THR A 298 14.84 -22.29 6.92
C THR A 298 14.02 -21.04 6.63
N ILE A 299 12.80 -21.20 6.11
CA ILE A 299 11.91 -20.07 5.82
C ILE A 299 11.57 -19.30 7.11
N LYS A 300 11.34 -20.00 8.23
CA LYS A 300 11.12 -19.36 9.55
C LYS A 300 12.35 -18.58 10.03
N LYS A 301 13.56 -19.14 9.90
CA LYS A 301 14.82 -18.44 10.25
C LYS A 301 15.01 -17.19 9.39
N MET A 302 14.79 -17.30 8.07
CA MET A 302 14.83 -16.18 7.13
C MET A 302 13.79 -15.10 7.49
N ALA A 303 12.58 -15.50 7.86
CA ALA A 303 11.54 -14.57 8.30
C ALA A 303 11.92 -13.85 9.60
N ALA A 304 12.49 -14.55 10.58
CA ALA A 304 12.96 -13.93 11.82
C ALA A 304 14.08 -12.90 11.57
N LEU A 305 15.06 -13.24 10.73
CA LEU A 305 16.11 -12.30 10.31
C LEU A 305 15.53 -11.11 9.52
N SER A 306 14.51 -11.35 8.69
CA SER A 306 13.83 -10.29 7.93
C SER A 306 13.12 -9.29 8.86
N VAL A 307 12.44 -9.77 9.90
CA VAL A 307 11.83 -8.91 10.92
C VAL A 307 12.89 -8.12 11.68
N LEU A 308 13.99 -8.77 12.07
CA LEU A 308 15.11 -8.10 12.73
C LEU A 308 15.69 -6.98 11.86
N ILE A 309 15.91 -7.22 10.58
CA ILE A 309 16.40 -6.22 9.62
C ILE A 309 15.45 -5.01 9.57
N ILE A 310 14.13 -5.24 9.46
CA ILE A 310 13.15 -4.16 9.41
C ILE A 310 13.16 -3.33 10.69
N VAL A 311 13.10 -4.00 11.85
CA VAL A 311 13.05 -3.34 13.17
C VAL A 311 14.35 -2.58 13.44
N ALA A 312 15.50 -3.19 13.18
CA ALA A 312 16.81 -2.56 13.35
C ALA A 312 16.93 -1.30 12.47
N ASN A 313 16.53 -1.36 11.20
CA ASN A 313 16.59 -0.20 10.31
C ASN A 313 15.70 0.94 10.78
N VAL A 314 14.46 0.66 11.19
CA VAL A 314 13.56 1.72 11.71
C VAL A 314 14.15 2.36 12.97
N ILE A 315 14.62 1.57 13.93
CA ILE A 315 15.13 2.08 15.21
C ILE A 315 16.43 2.87 15.00
N LEU A 316 17.39 2.30 14.27
CA LEU A 316 18.73 2.87 14.15
C LEU A 316 18.76 4.08 13.19
N LEU A 317 17.93 4.11 12.15
CA LEU A 317 17.82 5.28 11.27
C LEU A 317 17.11 6.44 11.97
N LEU A 318 16.10 6.16 12.80
CA LEU A 318 15.46 7.17 13.65
C LEU A 318 16.44 7.73 14.69
N GLY A 319 17.18 6.84 15.37
CA GLY A 319 18.18 7.22 16.37
C GLY A 319 19.49 7.77 15.80
N ARG A 320 19.61 7.91 14.47
CA ARG A 320 20.82 8.38 13.76
C ARG A 320 22.09 7.54 14.02
N HIS A 321 21.94 6.27 14.40
CA HIS A 321 23.04 5.32 14.54
C HIS A 321 23.35 4.63 13.21
N THR A 322 23.71 5.41 12.18
CA THR A 322 23.84 4.96 10.79
C THR A 322 24.94 3.90 10.58
N ASN A 323 26.11 4.09 11.18
CA ASN A 323 27.23 3.12 11.11
C ASN A 323 26.85 1.76 11.71
N LEU A 324 26.15 1.79 12.85
CA LEU A 324 25.63 0.58 13.49
C LEU A 324 24.55 -0.07 12.63
N ASN A 325 23.70 0.73 12.00
CA ASN A 325 22.65 0.24 11.12
C ASN A 325 23.22 -0.51 9.90
N VAL A 326 24.21 0.07 9.22
CA VAL A 326 24.88 -0.57 8.08
C VAL A 326 25.54 -1.88 8.50
N THR A 327 26.27 -1.86 9.63
CA THR A 327 26.95 -3.05 10.16
C THR A 327 25.96 -4.17 10.50
N ILE A 328 24.92 -3.89 11.30
CA ILE A 328 23.91 -4.88 11.69
C ILE A 328 23.16 -5.41 10.46
N THR A 329 22.76 -4.52 9.55
CA THR A 329 22.08 -4.91 8.30
C THR A 329 22.97 -5.80 7.43
N GLY A 330 24.25 -5.45 7.28
CA GLY A 330 25.24 -6.24 6.56
C GLY A 330 25.45 -7.63 7.17
N CYS A 331 25.62 -7.71 8.50
CA CYS A 331 25.73 -8.98 9.22
C CYS A 331 24.48 -9.86 9.07
N CYS A 332 23.28 -9.27 9.19
CA CYS A 332 22.03 -10.01 9.00
C CYS A 332 21.86 -10.48 7.56
N CYS A 333 22.23 -9.66 6.57
CA CYS A 333 22.23 -10.06 5.16
C CYS A 333 23.24 -11.18 4.89
N ALA A 334 24.44 -11.11 5.46
CA ALA A 334 25.44 -12.17 5.36
C ALA A 334 24.91 -13.48 5.98
N ALA A 335 24.29 -13.43 7.16
CA ALA A 335 23.66 -14.60 7.78
C ALA A 335 22.57 -15.21 6.90
N CYS A 336 21.67 -14.39 6.35
CA CYS A 336 20.67 -14.84 5.36
C CYS A 336 21.34 -15.50 4.14
N TYR A 337 22.40 -14.90 3.61
CA TYR A 337 23.15 -15.43 2.47
C TYR A 337 23.76 -16.80 2.79
N PHE A 338 24.41 -16.97 3.94
CA PHE A 338 24.98 -18.26 4.36
C PHE A 338 23.91 -19.34 4.52
N ILE A 339 22.76 -19.00 5.11
CA ILE A 339 21.61 -19.92 5.23
C ILE A 339 21.13 -20.37 3.84
N LEU A 340 21.03 -19.45 2.88
CA LEU A 340 20.58 -19.76 1.52
C LEU A 340 21.63 -20.51 0.68
N TYR A 341 22.92 -20.24 0.91
CA TYR A 341 24.03 -20.87 0.20
C TYR A 341 24.14 -22.37 0.47
N GLN A 342 23.70 -22.82 1.65
CA GLN A 342 23.68 -24.24 2.02
C GLN A 342 22.59 -25.05 1.29
N ILE A 343 21.75 -24.41 0.48
CA ILE A 343 20.58 -25.03 -0.13
C ILE A 343 20.74 -25.07 -1.66
N PRO A 344 20.44 -26.20 -2.33
CA PRO A 344 20.58 -26.32 -3.77
C PRO A 344 19.74 -25.27 -4.53
N GLN A 345 20.35 -24.63 -5.54
CA GLN A 345 19.72 -23.58 -6.39
C GLN A 345 18.38 -24.00 -7.02
N LYS A 346 18.17 -25.29 -7.31
CA LYS A 346 16.92 -25.82 -7.89
C LYS A 346 15.70 -25.62 -6.98
N GLN A 347 15.90 -25.53 -5.67
CA GLN A 347 14.83 -25.38 -4.66
C GLN A 347 14.41 -23.92 -4.41
N LEU A 348 15.09 -22.96 -5.05
CA LEU A 348 15.34 -21.65 -4.43
C LEU A 348 14.74 -20.43 -5.14
N SER A 349 13.81 -20.57 -6.08
CA SER A 349 13.56 -19.44 -6.99
C SER A 349 12.98 -18.17 -6.34
N LEU A 350 12.04 -18.27 -5.39
CA LEU A 350 11.32 -17.08 -4.91
C LEU A 350 12.04 -16.35 -3.76
N ILE A 351 12.30 -17.06 -2.64
CA ILE A 351 12.94 -16.46 -1.45
C ILE A 351 14.34 -15.94 -1.79
N HIS A 352 15.11 -16.64 -2.64
CA HIS A 352 16.41 -16.14 -3.06
C HIS A 352 16.32 -14.87 -3.89
N ARG A 353 15.34 -14.75 -4.79
CA ARG A 353 15.12 -13.52 -5.57
C ARG A 353 14.66 -12.36 -4.70
N PHE A 354 13.77 -12.62 -3.74
CA PHE A 354 13.35 -11.62 -2.75
C PHE A 354 14.53 -11.17 -1.89
N PHE A 355 15.34 -12.10 -1.39
CA PHE A 355 16.51 -11.79 -0.60
C PHE A 355 17.55 -10.99 -1.39
N THR A 356 17.92 -11.45 -2.58
CA THR A 356 18.97 -10.78 -3.39
C THR A 356 18.55 -9.36 -3.79
N ALA A 357 17.32 -9.17 -4.27
CA ALA A 357 16.81 -7.84 -4.59
C ALA A 357 16.61 -6.96 -3.35
N GLY A 358 16.06 -7.53 -2.28
CA GLY A 358 15.85 -6.84 -1.01
C GLY A 358 17.14 -6.36 -0.37
N ALA A 359 18.15 -7.23 -0.28
CA ALA A 359 19.47 -6.91 0.24
C ALA A 359 20.18 -5.88 -0.63
N TYR A 360 20.15 -6.02 -1.96
CA TYR A 360 20.75 -5.05 -2.88
C TYR A 360 20.15 -3.66 -2.69
N LEU A 361 18.82 -3.53 -2.74
CA LEU A 361 18.14 -2.24 -2.61
C LEU A 361 18.33 -1.63 -1.22
N LEU A 362 18.23 -2.45 -0.16
CA LEU A 362 18.42 -1.97 1.20
C LEU A 362 19.84 -1.43 1.41
N LEU A 363 20.86 -2.21 1.05
CA LEU A 363 22.25 -1.78 1.19
C LEU A 363 22.51 -0.55 0.31
N LEU A 364 22.12 -0.57 -0.96
CA LEU A 364 22.26 0.59 -1.85
C LEU A 364 21.64 1.86 -1.24
N GLY A 365 20.44 1.76 -0.68
CA GLY A 365 19.77 2.86 -0.02
C GLY A 365 20.49 3.37 1.23
N LEU A 366 21.10 2.48 2.02
CA LEU A 366 21.93 2.85 3.16
C LEU A 366 23.23 3.54 2.76
N PHE A 367 23.82 3.18 1.61
CA PHE A 367 24.98 3.90 1.07
C PHE A 367 24.60 5.29 0.54
N PHE A 368 23.41 5.44 -0.08
CA PHE A 368 22.87 6.75 -0.45
C PHE A 368 22.54 7.62 0.76
N GLU A 369 22.19 7.01 1.90
CA GLU A 369 21.81 7.72 3.13
C GLU A 369 22.90 8.70 3.59
N ALA A 370 24.15 8.24 3.59
CA ALA A 370 25.30 9.04 3.99
C ALA A 370 25.55 10.22 3.02
N TRP A 371 25.30 10.02 1.72
CA TRP A 371 25.50 11.04 0.69
C TRP A 371 24.42 12.14 0.73
N GLU A 372 23.17 11.80 1.05
CA GLU A 372 22.03 12.76 1.02
C GLU A 372 21.84 13.57 2.33
N GLY A 373 22.79 13.47 3.26
CA GLY A 373 22.68 14.09 4.58
C GLY A 373 21.58 13.43 5.43
N GLY A 374 21.27 12.16 5.14
CA GLY A 374 20.33 11.33 5.87
C GLY A 374 19.04 11.01 5.13
N ILE A 375 18.43 9.87 5.49
CA ILE A 375 17.18 9.39 4.91
C ILE A 375 16.01 10.30 5.29
N LYS A 376 15.19 10.75 4.33
CA LYS A 376 14.04 11.64 4.57
C LYS A 376 12.87 11.23 3.67
N LYS A 377 11.64 11.29 4.21
CA LYS A 377 10.42 11.05 3.44
C LYS A 377 9.99 12.29 2.64
N ASP A 378 10.16 13.49 3.20
CA ASP A 378 9.74 14.74 2.57
C ASP A 378 10.68 15.91 2.96
N PRO A 379 11.49 16.46 2.03
CA PRO A 379 11.66 15.99 0.65
C PRO A 379 12.25 14.58 0.64
N SER A 380 11.65 13.73 -0.19
CA SER A 380 12.02 12.31 -0.31
C SER A 380 13.40 12.11 -0.92
N THR A 381 14.26 11.37 -0.24
CA THR A 381 15.61 11.02 -0.71
C THR A 381 15.64 9.72 -1.52
N PHE A 382 16.71 9.48 -2.29
CA PHE A 382 16.91 8.19 -2.98
C PHE A 382 17.10 7.05 -1.98
N SER A 383 17.80 7.31 -0.89
CA SER A 383 17.89 6.43 0.27
C SER A 383 16.50 5.97 0.72
N TYR A 384 15.54 6.89 0.84
CA TYR A 384 14.17 6.54 1.23
C TYR A 384 13.52 5.54 0.28
N TYR A 385 13.62 5.74 -1.04
CA TYR A 385 13.03 4.80 -1.98
C TYR A 385 13.68 3.41 -1.94
N PHE A 386 15.02 3.36 -1.93
CA PHE A 386 15.75 2.11 -1.98
C PHE A 386 15.64 1.31 -0.67
N VAL A 387 15.81 1.98 0.49
CA VAL A 387 15.63 1.34 1.81
C VAL A 387 14.22 0.78 1.93
N THR A 388 13.18 1.58 1.64
CA THR A 388 11.80 1.12 1.84
C THR A 388 11.37 0.04 0.84
N ALA A 389 11.86 0.07 -0.41
CA ALA A 389 11.66 -1.02 -1.37
C ALA A 389 12.38 -2.31 -0.92
N GLY A 390 13.60 -2.20 -0.41
CA GLY A 390 14.35 -3.33 0.15
C GLY A 390 13.63 -3.96 1.35
N LEU A 391 13.19 -3.12 2.30
CA LEU A 391 12.41 -3.57 3.47
C LEU A 391 11.07 -4.20 3.07
N ALA A 392 10.44 -3.79 1.97
CA ALA A 392 9.22 -4.42 1.48
C ALA A 392 9.45 -5.89 1.02
N PHE A 393 10.60 -6.19 0.40
CA PHE A 393 10.99 -7.57 0.10
C PHE A 393 11.21 -8.40 1.37
N PHE A 394 11.91 -7.85 2.36
CA PHE A 394 12.06 -8.51 3.66
C PHE A 394 10.70 -8.73 4.35
N MET A 395 9.76 -7.79 4.21
CA MET A 395 8.42 -7.95 4.76
C MET A 395 7.63 -9.07 4.07
N LEU A 396 7.78 -9.24 2.75
CA LEU A 396 7.22 -10.40 2.05
C LEU A 396 7.83 -11.72 2.56
N MET A 397 9.15 -11.79 2.74
CA MET A 397 9.80 -12.98 3.30
C MET A 397 9.33 -13.28 4.73
N ALA A 398 9.17 -12.23 5.56
CA ALA A 398 8.60 -12.35 6.90
C ALA A 398 7.18 -12.94 6.87
N PHE A 399 6.34 -12.48 5.94
CA PHE A 399 4.99 -12.98 5.77
C PHE A 399 4.93 -14.41 5.25
N GLU A 400 5.80 -14.81 4.32
CA GLU A 400 5.92 -16.20 3.87
C GLU A 400 6.29 -17.14 5.03
N GLY A 401 7.28 -16.79 5.85
CA GLY A 401 7.63 -17.62 7.01
C GLY A 401 6.56 -17.64 8.10
N LEU A 402 5.86 -16.52 8.32
CA LEU A 402 4.78 -16.46 9.30
C LEU A 402 3.60 -17.37 8.92
N GLN A 403 3.31 -17.54 7.62
CA GLN A 403 2.27 -18.45 7.14
C GLN A 403 2.50 -19.92 7.51
N LEU A 404 3.75 -20.32 7.77
CA LEU A 404 4.12 -21.69 8.17
C LEU A 404 3.77 -22.02 9.63
N THR A 405 3.13 -21.08 10.35
CA THR A 405 2.62 -21.29 11.70
C THR A 405 1.09 -21.18 11.71
N ASN A 406 0.42 -21.94 12.59
CA ASN A 406 -1.05 -21.91 12.67
C ASN A 406 -1.59 -20.52 13.03
N ILE A 407 -0.94 -19.85 13.99
CA ILE A 407 -1.30 -18.48 14.41
C ILE A 407 -1.00 -17.49 13.27
N GLY A 408 0.20 -17.57 12.70
CA GLY A 408 0.61 -16.67 11.64
C GLY A 408 -0.25 -16.75 10.38
N LYS A 409 -0.68 -17.96 9.98
CA LYS A 409 -1.65 -18.15 8.89
C LYS A 409 -2.97 -17.40 9.13
N ARG A 410 -3.46 -17.35 10.37
CA ARG A 410 -4.67 -16.60 10.74
C ARG A 410 -4.43 -15.09 10.64
N ILE A 411 -3.29 -14.61 11.15
CA ILE A 411 -2.89 -13.19 11.07
C ILE A 411 -2.75 -12.74 9.61
N ILE A 412 -2.01 -13.49 8.81
CA ILE A 412 -1.84 -13.22 7.37
C ILE A 412 -3.18 -13.30 6.63
N GLY A 413 -4.04 -14.26 6.98
CA GLY A 413 -5.40 -14.33 6.44
C GLY A 413 -6.23 -13.09 6.76
N TYR A 414 -6.11 -12.55 7.98
CA TYR A 414 -6.80 -11.33 8.39
C TYR A 414 -6.30 -10.10 7.64
N PHE A 415 -4.98 -9.89 7.57
CA PHE A 415 -4.41 -8.80 6.76
C PHE A 415 -4.76 -8.97 5.29
N SER A 416 -4.70 -10.19 4.74
CA SER A 416 -5.10 -10.47 3.37
C SER A 416 -6.53 -10.01 3.09
N ASN A 417 -7.49 -10.28 3.99
CA ASN A 417 -8.88 -9.86 3.84
C ASN A 417 -9.03 -8.32 3.76
N ASN A 418 -8.26 -7.58 4.54
CA ASN A 418 -8.21 -6.12 4.45
C ASN A 418 -7.61 -5.65 3.13
N GLY A 419 -6.49 -6.25 2.71
CA GLY A 419 -5.81 -5.90 1.47
C GLY A 419 -6.55 -6.25 0.18
N ARG A 420 -7.65 -7.01 0.24
CA ARG A 420 -8.54 -7.25 -0.91
C ARG A 420 -9.42 -6.04 -1.22
N ASN A 421 -9.73 -5.22 -0.21
CA ASN A 421 -10.62 -4.06 -0.30
C ASN A 421 -9.96 -2.79 0.28
N PRO A 422 -8.78 -2.39 -0.23
CA PRO A 422 -8.02 -1.27 0.34
C PRO A 422 -8.77 0.07 0.21
N MET A 423 -9.60 0.26 -0.82
CA MET A 423 -10.39 1.49 -0.97
C MET A 423 -11.43 1.67 0.15
N VAL A 424 -12.05 0.56 0.59
CA VAL A 424 -13.00 0.59 1.70
C VAL A 424 -12.28 0.95 3.00
N ALA A 425 -11.15 0.29 3.29
CA ALA A 425 -10.34 0.60 4.47
C ALA A 425 -9.89 2.08 4.48
N TYR A 426 -9.53 2.63 3.32
CA TYR A 426 -9.10 4.02 3.20
C TYR A 426 -10.19 5.04 3.56
N VAL A 427 -11.43 4.80 3.12
CA VAL A 427 -12.52 5.77 3.27
C VAL A 427 -13.42 5.51 4.48
N ALA A 428 -13.46 4.28 5.00
CA ALA A 428 -14.36 3.92 6.10
C ALA A 428 -14.08 4.72 7.38
N GLY A 429 -12.83 5.09 7.66
CA GLY A 429 -12.52 5.95 8.80
C GLY A 429 -13.20 7.32 8.70
N ASN A 430 -12.96 8.02 7.58
CA ASN A 430 -13.37 9.41 7.41
C ASN A 430 -14.83 9.60 6.97
N LEU A 431 -15.38 8.68 6.18
CA LEU A 431 -16.72 8.82 5.58
C LEU A 431 -17.78 7.92 6.20
N LEU A 432 -17.40 7.03 7.13
CA LEU A 432 -18.34 6.15 7.82
C LEU A 432 -18.19 6.22 9.34
N LEU A 433 -17.02 5.90 9.88
CA LEU A 433 -16.82 5.80 11.33
C LEU A 433 -16.87 7.18 12.02
N LEU A 434 -16.08 8.16 11.58
CA LEU A 434 -16.12 9.51 12.17
C LEU A 434 -17.52 10.15 12.11
N PRO A 435 -18.24 10.15 10.96
CA PRO A 435 -19.59 10.70 10.92
C PRO A 435 -20.57 9.97 11.85
N LEU A 436 -20.48 8.64 11.96
CA LEU A 436 -21.30 7.87 12.91
C LEU A 436 -20.99 8.24 14.36
N LEU A 437 -19.71 8.47 14.70
CA LEU A 437 -19.32 8.92 16.05
C LEU A 437 -19.88 10.31 16.36
N HIS A 438 -19.90 11.22 15.39
CA HIS A 438 -20.50 12.54 15.58
C HIS A 438 -22.03 12.46 15.74
N VAL A 439 -22.72 11.73 14.87
CA VAL A 439 -24.20 11.63 14.91
C VAL A 439 -24.68 10.88 16.16
N SER A 440 -23.92 9.92 16.67
CA SER A 440 -24.27 9.17 17.88
C SER A 440 -23.84 9.84 19.19
N GLY A 441 -23.07 10.94 19.14
CA GLY A 441 -22.43 11.55 20.31
C GLY A 441 -21.17 10.83 20.83
N GLY A 442 -20.79 9.70 20.24
CA GLY A 442 -19.59 8.94 20.62
C GLY A 442 -18.25 9.64 20.35
N TYR A 443 -18.26 10.77 19.63
CA TYR A 443 -17.05 11.55 19.33
C TYR A 443 -16.40 12.15 20.59
N GLU A 444 -17.18 12.54 21.59
CA GLU A 444 -16.64 13.06 22.86
C GLU A 444 -15.89 11.98 23.63
N LEU A 445 -16.38 10.74 23.61
CA LEU A 445 -15.68 9.60 24.20
C LEU A 445 -14.36 9.35 23.47
N TYR A 446 -14.38 9.34 22.13
CA TYR A 446 -13.19 9.13 21.31
C TYR A 446 -12.11 10.18 21.58
N THR A 447 -12.46 11.47 21.58
CA THR A 447 -11.52 12.56 21.88
C THR A 447 -11.12 12.60 23.36
N GLY A 448 -12.01 12.22 24.27
CA GLY A 448 -11.72 12.07 25.70
C GLY A 448 -10.60 11.06 25.97
N MET A 449 -10.58 9.93 25.23
CA MET A 449 -9.49 8.95 25.32
C MET A 449 -8.14 9.53 24.88
N GLN A 450 -8.12 10.49 23.95
CA GLN A 450 -6.88 11.06 23.42
C GLN A 450 -6.20 12.06 24.36
N LYS A 451 -6.74 12.31 25.56
CA LYS A 451 -6.15 13.24 26.54
C LYS A 451 -4.90 12.70 27.24
N ASN A 452 -4.69 11.39 27.26
CA ASN A 452 -3.50 10.78 27.85
C ASN A 452 -2.85 9.76 26.90
N ILE A 453 -1.58 9.42 27.16
CA ILE A 453 -0.77 8.59 26.25
C ILE A 453 -1.43 7.22 26.01
N ALA A 454 -1.82 6.53 27.07
CA ALA A 454 -2.41 5.19 26.97
C ALA A 454 -3.73 5.19 26.19
N GLY A 455 -4.63 6.12 26.50
CA GLY A 455 -5.89 6.29 25.81
C GLY A 455 -5.72 6.78 24.37
N GLY A 456 -4.69 7.58 24.08
CA GLY A 456 -4.31 7.98 22.73
C GLY A 456 -3.88 6.80 21.85
N VAL A 457 -3.14 5.84 22.42
CA VAL A 457 -2.80 4.59 21.73
C VAL A 457 -4.04 3.70 21.55
N VAL A 458 -4.82 3.51 22.61
CA VAL A 458 -6.01 2.63 22.57
C VAL A 458 -7.06 3.18 21.60
N SER A 459 -7.30 4.49 21.57
CA SER A 459 -8.27 5.11 20.65
C SER A 459 -7.89 4.90 19.19
N GLY A 460 -6.61 5.07 18.82
CA GLY A 460 -6.13 4.78 17.46
C GLY A 460 -6.26 3.31 17.08
N LEU A 461 -5.94 2.39 18.02
CA LEU A 461 -6.09 0.95 17.81
C LEU A 461 -7.56 0.54 17.67
N LEU A 462 -8.46 1.08 18.48
CA LEU A 462 -9.90 0.82 18.39
C LEU A 462 -10.47 1.36 17.07
N PHE A 463 -10.13 2.61 16.71
CA PHE A 463 -10.55 3.23 15.46
C PHE A 463 -10.14 2.38 14.25
N THR A 464 -8.85 2.00 14.20
CA THR A 464 -8.31 1.14 13.14
C THR A 464 -8.93 -0.25 13.16
N GLY A 465 -9.16 -0.82 14.35
CA GLY A 465 -9.82 -2.11 14.53
C GLY A 465 -11.23 -2.13 13.96
N ILE A 466 -12.03 -1.09 14.21
CA ILE A 466 -13.39 -0.95 13.67
C ILE A 466 -13.35 -0.82 12.14
N VAL A 467 -12.48 0.04 11.60
CA VAL A 467 -12.27 0.19 10.14
C VAL A 467 -11.87 -1.14 9.49
N SER A 468 -10.98 -1.88 10.15
CA SER A 468 -10.55 -3.21 9.72
C SER A 468 -11.69 -4.22 9.70
N ILE A 469 -12.52 -4.26 10.76
CA ILE A 469 -13.69 -5.14 10.83
C ILE A 469 -14.69 -4.83 9.71
N ILE A 470 -15.00 -3.55 9.48
CA ILE A 470 -15.88 -3.11 8.38
C ILE A 470 -15.35 -3.64 7.05
N THR A 471 -14.06 -3.45 6.79
CA THR A 471 -13.41 -3.90 5.55
C THR A 471 -13.45 -5.42 5.41
N VAL A 472 -13.19 -6.17 6.48
CA VAL A 472 -13.27 -7.64 6.50
C VAL A 472 -14.70 -8.12 6.22
N VAL A 473 -15.72 -7.46 6.78
CA VAL A 473 -17.13 -7.78 6.51
C VAL A 473 -17.44 -7.60 5.03
N PHE A 474 -17.02 -6.47 4.44
CA PHE A 474 -17.18 -6.23 3.00
C PHE A 474 -16.50 -7.31 2.17
N THR A 475 -15.26 -7.68 2.53
CA THR A 475 -14.52 -8.72 1.84
C THR A 475 -15.22 -10.09 1.93
N LYS A 476 -15.68 -10.49 3.12
CA LYS A 476 -16.35 -11.77 3.34
C LYS A 476 -17.72 -11.85 2.67
N LYS A 477 -18.47 -10.74 2.59
CA LYS A 477 -19.73 -10.64 1.86
C LYS A 477 -19.57 -10.58 0.33
N GLY A 478 -18.33 -10.56 -0.17
CA GLY A 478 -18.06 -10.41 -1.60
C GLY A 478 -18.32 -9.00 -2.14
N TRP A 479 -18.46 -8.01 -1.26
CA TRP A 479 -18.58 -6.60 -1.62
C TRP A 479 -17.20 -6.02 -1.96
N GLN A 480 -16.75 -6.33 -3.17
CA GLN A 480 -15.43 -5.94 -3.66
C GLN A 480 -15.49 -4.58 -4.37
N TRP A 481 -14.66 -3.64 -3.94
CA TRP A 481 -14.50 -2.35 -4.62
C TRP A 481 -13.30 -2.39 -5.56
N LYS A 482 -13.50 -2.11 -6.86
CA LYS A 482 -12.40 -2.09 -7.85
C LYS A 482 -12.57 -1.00 -8.90
N THR A 483 -11.45 -0.53 -9.44
CA THR A 483 -11.34 0.45 -10.53
C THR A 483 -11.23 -0.18 -11.92
#